data_AF-A0A414P9H3-F1
#
_entry.id   AF-A0A414P9H3-F1
#
_cell.length_a   1.000
_cell.length_b   1.000
_cell.length_c   1.000
_cell.angle_alpha   90.00
_cell.angle_beta   90.00
_cell.angle_gamma   90.00
#
_symmetry.space_group_name_H-M   'P 1'
#
loop_
_entity.id
_entity.type
_entity.pdbx_description
1 polymer ?
#
loop_
_entity_poly.entity_id
_entity_poly.type
_entity_poly.pdbx_seq_one_letter_code
_entity_poly.pdbx_strand_id
1 'polypeptide(L)'
;MKIKVVNQRLYLEPPETAEGTREYLKAEFSFSGEWDGMTKTAFFRGAGNTYSQLLKDDACTVPAEALAAPGRVGVSVSGTLGETITAEQLATIRDGSFKDLYVGDYWEKDGVKYRIADINYWKNVGYPESEKVQKPHVLIVPDTILGSGQMNANNSTAGGYRNSAMKTARLNQIADSLPDTFKNILISHRMFSDGSWGNTSVDLMNEVMVHGTYICTDNNNKQTSDTQQLSLFRLCPELKSIGQNYWLRNVAGSQTYTLISQYGDASSDMATSTYGIRPVFAVG
;
A
#
# COMPACT_ATOMS: atom_id res chain seq x y z
N MET A 1 26.76 14.82 -13.37
CA MET A 1 25.56 14.11 -13.85
C MET A 1 24.53 15.13 -14.31
N LYS A 2 23.97 14.99 -15.51
CA LYS A 2 22.93 15.89 -16.00
C LYS A 2 21.57 15.29 -15.64
N ILE A 3 20.79 16.02 -14.85
CA ILE A 3 19.45 15.59 -14.43
C ILE A 3 18.46 16.25 -15.37
N LYS A 4 17.64 15.45 -16.04
CA LYS A 4 16.56 15.94 -16.91
C LYS A 4 15.24 15.42 -16.39
N VAL A 5 14.26 16.32 -16.26
CA VAL A 5 12.88 15.96 -15.92
C VAL A 5 12.04 16.00 -17.19
N VAL A 6 11.42 14.88 -17.54
CA VAL A 6 10.48 14.77 -18.67
C VAL A 6 9.26 13.99 -18.20
N ASN A 7 8.06 14.54 -18.39
CA ASN A 7 6.79 13.87 -18.03
C ASN A 7 6.77 13.32 -16.59
N GLN A 8 7.19 14.14 -15.61
CA GLN A 8 7.24 13.78 -14.17
C GLN A 8 8.19 12.61 -13.84
N ARG A 9 9.21 12.38 -14.67
CA ARG A 9 10.22 11.34 -14.47
C ARG A 9 11.62 11.93 -14.38
N LEU A 10 12.39 11.42 -13.44
CA LEU A 10 13.81 11.72 -13.27
C LEU A 10 14.64 10.86 -14.25
N TYR A 11 15.40 11.50 -15.12
CA TYR A 11 16.37 10.84 -15.99
C TYR A 11 17.77 11.13 -15.46
N LEU A 12 18.51 10.07 -15.15
CA LEU A 12 19.93 10.13 -14.82
C LEU A 12 20.70 9.63 -16.05
N GLU A 13 21.46 10.52 -16.71
CA GLU A 13 22.49 10.10 -17.64
C GLU A 13 23.71 9.67 -16.81
N PRO A 14 24.09 8.38 -16.80
CA PRO A 14 25.24 7.94 -16.04
C PRO A 14 26.49 8.67 -16.58
N PRO A 15 27.35 9.22 -15.70
CA PRO A 15 28.63 9.73 -16.15
C PRO A 15 29.45 8.57 -16.74
N GLU A 16 30.29 8.85 -17.74
CA GLU A 16 31.32 7.90 -18.16
C GLU A 16 32.23 7.64 -16.96
N THR A 17 32.06 6.48 -16.31
CA THR A 17 32.90 6.09 -15.18
C THR A 17 34.08 5.28 -15.69
N ALA A 18 35.29 5.79 -15.50
CA ALA A 18 36.49 4.96 -15.51
C ALA A 18 36.45 3.98 -14.33
N GLU A 19 36.94 2.76 -14.57
CA GLU A 19 36.99 1.68 -13.59
C GLU A 19 37.75 2.14 -12.33
N GLY A 20 37.04 2.28 -11.20
CA GLY A 20 37.59 2.82 -9.94
C GLY A 20 36.78 3.96 -9.29
N THR A 21 35.73 4.46 -9.94
CA THR A 21 34.91 5.59 -9.43
C THR A 21 33.50 5.21 -8.95
N ARG A 22 33.26 3.91 -8.68
CA ARG A 22 31.93 3.37 -8.31
C ARG A 22 31.37 3.87 -6.97
N GLU A 23 32.18 4.52 -6.12
CA GLU A 23 31.76 5.00 -4.79
C GLU A 23 31.31 6.48 -4.72
N TYR A 24 31.31 7.22 -5.82
CA TYR A 24 31.21 8.69 -5.76
C TYR A 24 29.83 9.29 -6.05
N LEU A 25 28.81 8.48 -6.35
CA LEU A 25 27.49 9.03 -6.66
C LEU A 25 26.71 9.28 -5.37
N LYS A 26 26.78 10.52 -4.90
CA LYS A 26 25.96 11.04 -3.81
C LYS A 26 24.63 11.53 -4.38
N ALA A 27 23.52 11.08 -3.80
CA ALA A 27 22.22 11.68 -4.00
C ALA A 27 21.99 12.70 -2.88
N GLU A 28 21.78 13.96 -3.26
CA GLU A 28 21.39 15.03 -2.35
C GLU A 28 19.92 15.36 -2.61
N PHE A 29 19.17 15.48 -1.54
CA PHE A 29 17.75 15.74 -1.55
C PHE A 29 17.51 17.09 -0.90
N SER A 30 16.68 17.92 -1.53
CA SER A 30 16.19 19.14 -0.90
C SER A 30 14.79 18.86 -0.41
N PHE A 31 14.57 19.00 0.91
CA PHE A 31 13.26 18.86 1.51
C PHE A 31 12.71 20.23 1.93
N SER A 32 11.39 20.36 2.03
CA SER A 32 10.80 21.51 2.74
C SER A 32 11.09 21.38 4.25
N GLY A 33 11.04 22.48 5.00
CA GLY A 33 11.33 22.47 6.45
C GLY A 33 10.39 21.59 7.28
N GLU A 34 9.28 21.12 6.71
CA GLU A 34 8.37 20.15 7.34
C GLU A 34 9.00 18.77 7.54
N TRP A 35 10.11 18.49 6.85
CA TRP A 35 10.86 17.26 6.98
C TRP A 35 12.00 17.34 8.01
N ASP A 36 12.14 18.48 8.70
CA ASP A 36 13.18 18.69 9.70
C ASP A 36 12.96 17.74 10.89
N GLY A 37 14.02 17.04 11.30
CA GLY A 37 13.96 16.06 12.39
C GLY A 37 13.39 14.69 12.02
N MET A 38 12.84 14.51 10.82
CA MET A 38 12.38 13.19 10.35
C MET A 38 13.57 12.28 9.99
N THR A 39 13.46 11.01 10.37
CA THR A 39 14.32 9.96 9.81
C THR A 39 13.84 9.63 8.40
N LYS A 40 14.71 9.80 7.40
CA LYS A 40 14.37 9.65 5.98
C LYS A 40 15.11 8.48 5.36
N THR A 41 14.43 7.69 4.53
CA THR A 41 15.03 6.56 3.81
C THR A 41 14.74 6.69 2.32
N ALA A 42 15.78 6.72 1.49
CA ALA A 42 15.66 6.65 0.03
C ALA A 42 15.64 5.20 -0.45
N PHE A 43 14.81 4.91 -1.44
CA PHE A 43 14.74 3.63 -2.13
C PHE A 43 15.18 3.82 -3.57
N PHE A 44 16.27 3.18 -3.97
CA PHE A 44 16.83 3.18 -5.32
C PHE A 44 16.43 1.91 -6.05
N ARG A 45 15.77 2.04 -7.20
CA ARG A 45 15.44 0.90 -8.05
C ARG A 45 16.38 0.80 -9.25
N GLY A 46 17.06 -0.33 -9.43
CA GLY A 46 17.95 -0.55 -10.56
C GLY A 46 18.38 -2.01 -10.68
N ALA A 47 18.77 -2.42 -11.90
CA ALA A 47 19.09 -3.82 -12.23
C ALA A 47 17.99 -4.85 -11.82
N GLY A 48 16.72 -4.42 -11.74
CA GLY A 48 15.59 -5.27 -11.34
C GLY A 48 15.30 -5.32 -9.85
N ASN A 49 16.15 -4.76 -9.00
CA ASN A 49 16.04 -4.78 -7.53
C ASN A 49 15.78 -3.38 -6.94
N THR A 50 15.43 -3.35 -5.65
CA THR A 50 15.30 -2.12 -4.86
C THR A 50 16.33 -2.15 -3.73
N TYR A 51 16.95 -0.99 -3.46
CA TYR A 51 17.99 -0.83 -2.46
C TYR A 51 17.65 0.38 -1.60
N SER A 52 17.57 0.20 -0.28
CA SER A 52 17.27 1.29 0.65
C SER A 52 18.54 1.89 1.23
N GLN A 53 18.53 3.22 1.45
CA GLN A 53 19.59 3.96 2.11
C GLN A 53 19.01 4.96 3.09
N LEU A 54 19.52 4.96 4.31
CA LEU A 54 19.22 6.00 5.28
C LEU A 54 19.87 7.31 4.84
N LEU A 55 19.14 8.41 4.88
CA LEU A 55 19.71 9.71 4.58
C LEU A 55 20.42 10.25 5.81
N LYS A 56 21.60 10.82 5.57
CA LYS A 56 22.37 11.61 6.53
C LYS A 56 22.60 12.98 5.92
N ASP A 57 22.22 14.02 6.64
CA ASP A 57 22.28 15.42 6.17
C ASP A 57 21.59 15.58 4.80
N ASP A 58 20.39 14.98 4.69
CA ASP A 58 19.57 14.94 3.48
C ASP A 58 20.27 14.38 2.23
N ALA A 59 21.27 13.52 2.45
CA ALA A 59 21.99 12.85 1.39
C ALA A 59 22.28 11.38 1.70
N CYS A 60 22.54 10.61 0.66
CA CYS A 60 23.09 9.25 0.80
C CYS A 60 23.93 8.88 -0.42
N THR A 61 24.74 7.83 -0.28
CA THR A 61 25.42 7.22 -1.42
C THR A 61 24.42 6.41 -2.21
N VAL A 62 24.32 6.65 -3.52
CA VAL A 62 23.53 5.83 -4.44
C VAL A 62 24.15 4.42 -4.46
N PRO A 63 23.40 3.35 -4.14
CA PRO A 63 23.91 1.99 -4.20
C PRO A 63 24.45 1.68 -5.60
N ALA A 64 25.71 1.24 -5.68
CA ALA A 64 26.35 0.94 -6.97
C ALA A 64 25.60 -0.18 -7.70
N GLU A 65 24.96 -1.07 -6.96
CA GLU A 65 24.11 -2.17 -7.45
C GLU A 65 22.84 -1.67 -8.13
N ALA A 66 22.31 -0.50 -7.70
CA ALA A 66 21.21 0.17 -8.39
C ALA A 66 21.64 0.76 -9.75
N LEU A 67 22.95 0.91 -9.97
CA LEU A 67 23.54 1.49 -11.18
C LEU A 67 24.27 0.45 -12.04
N ALA A 68 24.32 -0.81 -11.60
CA ALA A 68 25.12 -1.87 -12.20
C ALA A 68 24.67 -2.29 -13.61
N ALA A 69 23.47 -1.88 -14.04
CA ALA A 69 22.97 -2.11 -15.38
C ALA A 69 22.40 -0.82 -15.98
N PRO A 70 22.66 -0.54 -17.27
CA PRO A 70 22.06 0.60 -17.96
C PRO A 70 20.52 0.47 -17.92
N GLY A 71 19.85 1.47 -17.36
CA GLY A 71 18.41 1.38 -17.11
C GLY A 71 17.84 2.56 -16.34
N ARG A 72 16.56 2.45 -15.96
CA ARG A 72 15.85 3.47 -15.16
C ARG A 72 16.28 3.35 -13.70
N VAL A 73 16.61 4.49 -13.08
CA VAL A 73 16.78 4.60 -11.63
C VAL A 73 15.58 5.34 -11.06
N GLY A 74 14.75 4.64 -10.28
CA GLY A 74 13.67 5.26 -9.51
C GLY A 74 14.17 5.61 -8.11
N VAL A 75 13.82 6.79 -7.61
CA VAL A 75 14.13 7.21 -6.23
C VAL A 75 12.86 7.67 -5.54
N SER A 76 12.52 7.08 -4.40
CA SER A 76 11.43 7.54 -3.52
C SER A 76 11.93 7.66 -2.08
N VAL A 77 11.38 8.60 -1.32
CA VAL A 77 11.71 8.80 0.10
C VAL A 77 10.42 8.67 0.92
N SER A 78 10.45 7.93 2.02
CA SER A 78 9.35 7.88 3.00
C SER A 78 9.82 8.39 4.36
N GLY A 79 8.97 9.18 5.03
CA GLY A 79 9.17 9.68 6.38
C GLY A 79 8.24 9.02 7.41
N THR A 80 8.61 9.15 8.69
CA THR A 80 7.70 8.89 9.82
C THR A 80 6.88 10.14 10.12
N LEU A 81 5.57 9.98 10.27
CA LEU A 81 4.60 11.03 10.57
C LEU A 81 4.33 11.17 12.08
N GLY A 82 5.03 10.38 12.90
CA GLY A 82 4.83 10.26 14.35
C GLY A 82 3.96 9.06 14.75
N GLU A 83 3.53 9.01 16.01
CA GLU A 83 2.73 7.90 16.55
C GLU A 83 1.21 8.07 16.37
N THR A 84 0.76 9.31 16.16
CA THR A 84 -0.66 9.66 16.05
C THR A 84 -0.87 10.69 14.96
N ILE A 85 -2.05 10.69 14.36
CA ILE A 85 -2.48 11.73 13.42
C ILE A 85 -2.71 13.02 14.22
N THR A 86 -1.91 14.05 13.95
CA THR A 86 -2.08 15.36 14.60
C THR A 86 -3.29 16.11 14.05
N ALA A 87 -3.73 17.16 14.76
CA ALA A 87 -4.82 18.00 14.30
C ALA A 87 -4.48 18.70 12.97
N GLU A 88 -3.23 19.09 12.78
CA GLU A 88 -2.72 19.73 11.56
C GLU A 88 -2.72 18.74 10.39
N GLN A 89 -2.20 17.53 10.59
CA GLN A 89 -2.24 16.46 9.58
C GLN A 89 -3.69 16.12 9.19
N LEU A 90 -4.59 16.01 10.17
CA LEU A 90 -6.00 15.75 9.89
C LEU A 90 -6.67 16.91 9.14
N ALA A 91 -6.30 18.16 9.43
CA ALA A 91 -6.80 19.32 8.71
C ALA A 91 -6.39 19.30 7.24
N THR A 92 -5.13 18.97 6.93
CA THR A 92 -4.62 18.90 5.55
C THR A 92 -5.18 17.71 4.77
N ILE A 93 -5.52 16.61 5.45
CA ILE A 93 -6.30 15.52 4.85
C ILE A 93 -7.71 16.03 4.51
N ARG A 94 -8.40 16.67 5.46
CA ARG A 94 -9.81 17.08 5.30
C ARG A 94 -10.04 18.17 4.26
N ASP A 95 -9.11 19.11 4.14
CA ASP A 95 -9.18 20.15 3.11
C ASP A 95 -8.69 19.65 1.74
N GLY A 96 -8.06 18.48 1.69
CA GLY A 96 -7.57 17.84 0.48
C GLY A 96 -6.26 18.41 -0.07
N SER A 97 -5.56 19.23 0.71
CA SER A 97 -4.21 19.71 0.37
C SER A 97 -3.15 18.62 0.51
N PHE A 98 -3.34 17.69 1.45
CA PHE A 98 -2.39 16.63 1.79
C PHE A 98 -0.98 17.15 2.03
N LYS A 99 -0.87 18.38 2.55
CA LYS A 99 0.41 19.00 2.86
C LYS A 99 1.20 18.08 3.79
N ASP A 100 2.42 17.77 3.39
CA ASP A 100 3.38 16.91 4.11
C ASP A 100 2.93 15.45 4.31
N LEU A 101 2.04 14.98 3.44
CA LEU A 101 1.57 13.60 3.44
C LEU A 101 1.79 12.99 2.06
N TYR A 102 2.74 12.07 1.97
CA TYR A 102 3.10 11.41 0.73
C TYR A 102 2.82 9.91 0.78
N VAL A 103 2.56 9.33 -0.40
CA VAL A 103 2.48 7.88 -0.53
C VAL A 103 3.81 7.27 -0.10
N GLY A 104 3.75 6.32 0.84
CA GLY A 104 4.92 5.73 1.47
C GLY A 104 5.20 6.26 2.87
N ASP A 105 4.74 7.45 3.26
CA ASP A 105 4.86 7.90 4.64
C ASP A 105 4.02 7.04 5.59
N TYR A 106 4.38 7.03 6.86
CA TYR A 106 3.70 6.16 7.83
C TYR A 106 3.63 6.78 9.23
N TRP A 107 2.55 6.47 9.93
CA TRP A 107 2.51 6.58 11.38
C TRP A 107 2.95 5.26 11.99
N GLU A 108 3.68 5.29 13.11
CA GLU A 108 4.09 4.08 13.81
C GLU A 108 3.44 4.03 15.20
N LYS A 109 2.57 3.05 15.42
CA LYS A 109 1.86 2.90 16.68
C LYS A 109 1.97 1.47 17.16
N ASP A 110 2.39 1.30 18.42
CA ASP A 110 2.53 0.00 19.09
C ASP A 110 3.36 -1.03 18.27
N GLY A 111 4.43 -0.53 17.62
CA GLY A 111 5.32 -1.34 16.79
C GLY A 111 4.78 -1.68 15.39
N VAL A 112 3.62 -1.14 15.00
CA VAL A 112 3.03 -1.31 13.68
C VAL A 112 3.14 -0.02 12.89
N LYS A 113 3.68 -0.12 11.67
CA LYS A 113 3.70 0.99 10.70
C LYS A 113 2.42 0.98 9.88
N TYR A 114 1.67 2.07 9.95
CA TYR A 114 0.45 2.35 9.20
C TYR A 114 0.78 3.26 8.04
N ARG A 115 1.03 2.68 6.87
CA ARG A 115 1.61 3.37 5.72
C ARG A 115 0.56 3.90 4.77
N ILE A 116 0.74 5.14 4.29
CA ILE A 116 -0.08 5.73 3.24
C ILE A 116 0.17 4.95 1.95
N ALA A 117 -0.84 4.19 1.54
CA ALA A 117 -0.83 3.35 0.36
C ALA A 117 -1.25 4.09 -0.91
N ASP A 118 -2.16 5.07 -0.77
CA ASP A 118 -2.69 5.89 -1.86
C ASP A 118 -3.44 7.12 -1.32
N ILE A 119 -3.82 8.04 -2.19
CA ILE A 119 -4.56 9.27 -1.84
C ILE A 119 -5.83 9.35 -2.69
N ASN A 120 -6.98 9.61 -2.05
CA ASN A 120 -8.29 9.73 -2.70
C ASN A 120 -8.71 8.52 -3.55
N TYR A 121 -8.18 7.33 -3.24
CA TYR A 121 -8.39 6.12 -4.04
C TYR A 121 -9.87 5.76 -4.24
N TRP A 122 -10.71 5.98 -3.24
CA TRP A 122 -12.16 5.71 -3.31
C TRP A 122 -13.01 6.95 -3.57
N LYS A 123 -12.39 8.11 -3.86
CA LYS A 123 -13.14 9.34 -4.12
C LYS A 123 -13.91 9.18 -5.43
N ASN A 124 -15.21 9.50 -5.43
CA ASN A 124 -16.12 9.32 -6.57
C ASN A 124 -16.40 7.87 -7.00
N VAL A 125 -15.95 6.88 -6.24
CA VAL A 125 -16.23 5.46 -6.49
C VAL A 125 -17.43 5.02 -5.66
N GLY A 126 -18.43 4.40 -6.29
CA GLY A 126 -19.61 3.89 -5.59
C GLY A 126 -20.93 3.98 -6.33
N TYR A 127 -21.87 3.13 -5.91
CA TYR A 127 -23.29 3.19 -6.26
C TYR A 127 -24.16 2.89 -5.03
N PRO A 128 -25.31 3.55 -4.84
CA PRO A 128 -25.82 4.66 -5.67
C PRO A 128 -24.91 5.90 -5.62
N GLU A 129 -25.00 6.77 -6.61
CA GLU A 129 -24.10 7.92 -6.77
C GLU A 129 -24.11 8.84 -5.54
N SER A 130 -25.26 8.94 -4.87
CA SER A 130 -25.46 9.68 -3.62
C SER A 130 -24.62 9.15 -2.44
N GLU A 131 -24.15 7.91 -2.51
CA GLU A 131 -23.36 7.26 -1.47
C GLU A 131 -21.86 7.22 -1.79
N LYS A 132 -21.42 7.83 -2.90
CA LYS A 132 -20.00 7.95 -3.24
C LYS A 132 -19.27 8.78 -2.18
N VAL A 133 -18.07 8.35 -1.82
CA VAL A 133 -17.19 9.17 -0.96
C VAL A 133 -16.74 10.40 -1.74
N GLN A 134 -17.08 11.58 -1.22
CA GLN A 134 -16.62 12.87 -1.75
C GLN A 134 -15.50 13.48 -0.92
N LYS A 135 -15.46 13.15 0.38
CA LYS A 135 -14.47 13.69 1.30
C LYS A 135 -13.06 13.23 0.92
N PRO A 136 -12.06 14.13 0.95
CA PRO A 136 -10.68 13.74 0.71
C PRO A 136 -10.20 12.79 1.81
N HIS A 137 -9.30 11.88 1.47
CA HIS A 137 -8.81 10.85 2.38
C HIS A 137 -7.46 10.30 1.93
N VAL A 138 -6.71 9.76 2.89
CA VAL A 138 -5.55 8.90 2.63
C VAL A 138 -5.95 7.45 2.86
N LEU A 139 -5.41 6.56 2.03
CA LEU A 139 -5.60 5.12 2.15
C LEU A 139 -4.41 4.52 2.89
N ILE A 140 -4.67 3.67 3.88
CA ILE A 140 -3.65 3.09 4.77
C ILE A 140 -3.59 1.58 4.56
N VAL A 141 -2.37 1.06 4.48
CA VAL A 141 -2.07 -0.38 4.56
C VAL A 141 -0.97 -0.57 5.61
N PRO A 142 -1.20 -1.39 6.66
CA PRO A 142 -0.16 -1.69 7.63
C PRO A 142 1.00 -2.49 7.01
N ASP A 143 2.22 -2.33 7.53
CA ASP A 143 3.39 -3.11 7.08
C ASP A 143 3.40 -4.54 7.65
N THR A 144 2.47 -4.86 8.55
CA THR A 144 2.31 -6.18 9.17
C THR A 144 0.87 -6.67 9.09
N ILE A 145 0.64 -7.93 9.44
CA ILE A 145 -0.71 -8.45 9.67
C ILE A 145 -1.22 -7.93 11.01
N LEU A 146 -2.51 -7.58 11.10
CA LEU A 146 -3.15 -7.14 12.36
C LEU A 146 -3.87 -8.28 13.09
N GLY A 147 -3.80 -9.48 12.54
CA GLY A 147 -4.42 -10.68 13.08
C GLY A 147 -4.38 -11.80 12.05
N SER A 148 -5.04 -12.92 12.35
CA SER A 148 -5.15 -14.05 11.42
C SER A 148 -6.54 -14.68 11.51
N GLY A 149 -6.96 -15.36 10.44
CA GLY A 149 -8.21 -16.08 10.42
C GLY A 149 -8.43 -16.90 9.17
N GLN A 150 -9.50 -17.69 9.20
CA GLN A 150 -10.04 -18.39 8.04
C GLN A 150 -10.97 -17.45 7.25
N MET A 151 -11.12 -17.69 5.95
CA MET A 151 -12.25 -17.07 5.22
C MET A 151 -13.58 -17.58 5.75
N ASN A 152 -13.70 -18.91 5.85
CA ASN A 152 -14.90 -19.60 6.31
C ASN A 152 -14.53 -20.83 7.15
N ALA A 153 -15.42 -21.21 8.07
CA ALA A 153 -15.25 -22.41 8.89
C ALA A 153 -15.38 -23.70 8.08
N ASN A 154 -16.13 -23.66 6.97
CA ASN A 154 -16.27 -24.75 6.01
C ASN A 154 -15.57 -24.42 4.68
N ASN A 155 -15.22 -25.45 3.94
CA ASN A 155 -14.47 -25.30 2.70
C ASN A 155 -15.41 -24.96 1.53
N SER A 156 -15.89 -23.72 1.50
CA SER A 156 -16.82 -23.22 0.50
C SER A 156 -16.62 -21.72 0.28
N THR A 157 -16.86 -21.29 -0.96
CA THR A 157 -16.97 -19.87 -1.35
C THR A 157 -18.42 -19.47 -1.65
N ALA A 158 -19.39 -20.31 -1.28
CA ALA A 158 -20.81 -20.01 -1.45
C ALA A 158 -21.18 -18.70 -0.73
N GLY A 159 -21.83 -17.79 -1.45
CA GLY A 159 -22.13 -16.45 -0.97
C GLY A 159 -20.99 -15.44 -1.15
N GLY A 160 -19.85 -15.85 -1.71
CA GLY A 160 -18.73 -14.98 -2.05
C GLY A 160 -17.92 -14.52 -0.83
N TYR A 161 -17.06 -13.53 -1.05
CA TYR A 161 -16.30 -12.90 0.02
C TYR A 161 -17.18 -12.10 0.98
N ARG A 162 -18.19 -11.39 0.45
CA ARG A 162 -19.05 -10.49 1.24
C ARG A 162 -19.78 -11.18 2.38
N ASN A 163 -20.14 -12.46 2.20
CA ASN A 163 -20.81 -13.27 3.21
C ASN A 163 -19.87 -14.20 3.97
N SER A 164 -18.56 -14.07 3.77
CA SER A 164 -17.57 -14.87 4.49
C SER A 164 -17.54 -14.56 5.99
N ALA A 165 -17.09 -15.52 6.79
CA ALA A 165 -16.84 -15.29 8.22
C ALA A 165 -15.74 -14.24 8.45
N MET A 166 -14.76 -14.16 7.53
CA MET A 166 -13.76 -13.10 7.52
C MET A 166 -14.41 -11.72 7.44
N LYS A 167 -15.28 -11.50 6.44
CA LYS A 167 -15.89 -10.20 6.21
C LYS A 167 -16.90 -9.81 7.30
N THR A 168 -17.73 -10.76 7.71
CA THR A 168 -18.87 -10.50 8.60
C THR A 168 -18.50 -10.44 10.09
N ALA A 169 -17.38 -11.06 10.49
CA ALA A 169 -16.96 -11.10 11.89
C ALA A 169 -15.52 -10.61 12.10
N ARG A 170 -14.54 -11.20 11.40
CA ARG A 170 -13.12 -10.94 11.70
C ARG A 170 -12.68 -9.51 11.39
N LEU A 171 -13.09 -8.95 10.24
CA LEU A 171 -12.74 -7.57 9.91
C LEU A 171 -13.39 -6.53 10.83
N ASN A 172 -14.56 -6.82 11.39
CA ASN A 172 -15.19 -5.96 12.39
C ASN A 172 -14.37 -5.96 13.69
N GLN A 173 -13.90 -7.13 14.14
CA GLN A 173 -12.99 -7.24 15.29
C GLN A 173 -11.69 -6.46 15.05
N ILE A 174 -11.12 -6.56 13.85
CA ILE A 174 -9.92 -5.79 13.47
C ILE A 174 -10.21 -4.29 13.51
N ALA A 175 -11.33 -3.84 12.95
CA ALA A 175 -11.74 -2.42 12.97
C ALA A 175 -11.88 -1.88 14.39
N ASP A 176 -12.50 -2.64 15.31
CA ASP A 176 -12.66 -2.26 16.71
C ASP A 176 -11.32 -2.18 17.46
N SER A 177 -10.36 -3.02 17.07
CA SER A 177 -9.01 -3.08 17.65
C SER A 177 -8.02 -2.07 17.09
N LEU A 178 -8.39 -1.33 16.02
CA LEU A 178 -7.51 -0.30 15.47
C LEU A 178 -7.19 0.77 16.52
N PRO A 179 -5.97 1.34 16.51
CA PRO A 179 -5.63 2.48 17.35
C PRO A 179 -6.64 3.63 17.17
N ASP A 180 -7.01 4.28 18.28
CA ASP A 180 -8.04 5.32 18.31
C ASP A 180 -7.77 6.48 17.34
N THR A 181 -6.49 6.77 17.08
CA THR A 181 -6.07 7.78 16.11
C THR A 181 -6.55 7.51 14.68
N PHE A 182 -6.80 6.25 14.31
CA PHE A 182 -7.36 5.87 13.01
C PHE A 182 -8.84 5.55 13.13
N LYS A 183 -9.22 4.75 14.13
CA LYS A 183 -10.58 4.22 14.32
C LYS A 183 -11.63 5.32 14.34
N ASN A 184 -11.33 6.45 15.00
CA ASN A 184 -12.28 7.55 15.19
C ASN A 184 -12.50 8.42 13.94
N ILE A 185 -11.70 8.22 12.89
CA ILE A 185 -11.74 9.01 11.64
C ILE A 185 -11.81 8.12 10.40
N LEU A 186 -12.25 6.87 10.56
CA LEU A 186 -12.44 5.95 9.46
C LEU A 186 -13.46 6.48 8.44
N ILE A 187 -13.15 6.26 7.17
CA ILE A 187 -14.03 6.55 6.04
C ILE A 187 -14.79 5.27 5.68
N SER A 188 -16.11 5.29 5.79
CA SER A 188 -16.95 4.31 5.10
C SER A 188 -17.00 4.64 3.60
N HIS A 189 -16.81 3.65 2.74
CA HIS A 189 -16.90 3.77 1.29
C HIS A 189 -17.73 2.65 0.67
N ARG A 190 -18.04 2.79 -0.62
CA ARG A 190 -18.75 1.80 -1.41
C ARG A 190 -17.77 0.83 -2.06
N MET A 191 -17.90 -0.44 -1.72
CA MET A 191 -17.16 -1.54 -2.35
C MET A 191 -18.10 -2.34 -3.25
N PHE A 192 -17.69 -2.60 -4.48
CA PHE A 192 -18.34 -3.59 -5.35
C PHE A 192 -17.57 -4.91 -5.29
N SER A 193 -18.25 -5.98 -4.87
CA SER A 193 -17.70 -7.33 -4.78
C SER A 193 -18.86 -8.33 -4.84
N ASP A 194 -18.62 -9.50 -5.44
CA ASP A 194 -19.61 -10.57 -5.56
C ASP A 194 -20.94 -10.10 -6.19
N GLY A 195 -20.83 -9.28 -7.25
CA GLY A 195 -21.98 -8.80 -8.02
C GLY A 195 -22.84 -7.73 -7.34
N SER A 196 -22.41 -7.17 -6.21
CA SER A 196 -23.22 -6.21 -5.45
C SER A 196 -22.38 -5.11 -4.80
N TRP A 197 -23.01 -3.95 -4.61
CA TRP A 197 -22.44 -2.83 -3.86
C TRP A 197 -22.76 -2.96 -2.37
N GLY A 198 -21.78 -2.64 -1.51
CA GLY A 198 -21.96 -2.57 -0.06
C GLY A 198 -21.08 -1.52 0.59
N ASN A 199 -21.36 -1.18 1.84
CA ASN A 199 -20.55 -0.29 2.65
C ASN A 199 -19.44 -1.05 3.38
N THR A 200 -18.27 -0.43 3.48
CA THR A 200 -17.16 -0.93 4.28
C THR A 200 -16.23 0.21 4.70
N SER A 201 -15.57 0.07 5.85
CA SER A 201 -14.57 1.01 6.37
C SER A 201 -13.17 0.37 6.45
N VAL A 202 -13.12 -0.89 6.89
CA VAL A 202 -11.91 -1.72 6.96
C VAL A 202 -12.16 -2.98 6.14
N ASP A 203 -11.25 -3.28 5.22
CA ASP A 203 -11.41 -4.43 4.31
C ASP A 203 -10.09 -5.13 4.01
N LEU A 204 -10.15 -6.29 3.37
CA LEU A 204 -8.98 -6.87 2.73
C LEU A 204 -8.74 -6.18 1.37
N MET A 205 -7.47 -6.07 1.00
CA MET A 205 -7.09 -5.70 -0.36
C MET A 205 -7.56 -6.77 -1.35
N ASN A 206 -7.67 -6.39 -2.63
CA ASN A 206 -7.89 -7.31 -3.74
C ASN A 206 -6.63 -7.43 -4.62
N GLU A 207 -6.62 -8.37 -5.57
CA GLU A 207 -5.49 -8.56 -6.48
C GLU A 207 -5.19 -7.32 -7.33
N VAL A 208 -6.21 -6.54 -7.72
CA VAL A 208 -5.99 -5.33 -8.52
C VAL A 208 -5.26 -4.26 -7.72
N MET A 209 -5.61 -4.05 -6.45
CA MET A 209 -4.92 -3.14 -5.54
C MET A 209 -3.45 -3.56 -5.36
N VAL A 210 -3.18 -4.86 -5.22
CA VAL A 210 -1.81 -5.36 -4.96
C VAL A 210 -0.97 -5.49 -6.23
N HIS A 211 -1.50 -6.11 -7.27
CA HIS A 211 -0.76 -6.47 -8.50
C HIS A 211 -1.05 -5.55 -9.68
N GLY A 212 -2.16 -4.81 -9.66
CA GLY A 212 -2.67 -4.05 -10.80
C GLY A 212 -3.47 -4.89 -11.80
N THR A 213 -3.65 -6.18 -11.53
CA THR A 213 -4.38 -7.13 -12.38
C THR A 213 -4.86 -8.30 -11.54
N TYR A 214 -5.83 -9.05 -12.08
CA TYR A 214 -6.17 -10.37 -11.57
C TYR A 214 -5.13 -11.40 -11.99
N ILE A 215 -4.78 -12.31 -11.08
CA ILE A 215 -3.84 -13.41 -11.33
C ILE A 215 -4.53 -14.73 -11.01
N CYS A 216 -4.99 -14.91 -9.77
CA CYS A 216 -5.62 -16.13 -9.27
C CYS A 216 -7.17 -16.04 -9.20
N THR A 217 -7.75 -14.84 -9.25
CA THR A 217 -9.21 -14.65 -9.20
C THR A 217 -9.89 -15.43 -10.31
N ASP A 218 -10.96 -16.16 -9.97
CA ASP A 218 -11.74 -16.89 -10.95
C ASP A 218 -12.38 -15.94 -11.98
N ASN A 219 -12.66 -16.44 -13.18
CA ASN A 219 -13.19 -15.59 -14.26
C ASN A 219 -14.58 -15.00 -13.98
N ASN A 220 -15.35 -15.60 -13.07
CA ASN A 220 -16.71 -15.15 -12.75
C ASN A 220 -16.71 -14.02 -11.70
N ASN A 221 -15.60 -13.84 -10.97
CA ASN A 221 -15.47 -12.91 -9.85
C ASN A 221 -14.47 -11.77 -10.12
N LYS A 222 -14.21 -11.45 -11.39
CA LYS A 222 -13.31 -10.34 -11.81
C LYS A 222 -13.94 -8.95 -11.79
N GLN A 223 -15.20 -8.80 -11.40
CA GLN A 223 -15.79 -7.47 -11.26
C GLN A 223 -15.49 -6.88 -9.87
N THR A 224 -14.96 -5.67 -9.84
CA THR A 224 -14.57 -4.96 -8.61
C THR A 224 -14.70 -3.46 -8.79
N SER A 225 -14.86 -2.72 -7.69
CA SER A 225 -14.77 -1.26 -7.65
C SER A 225 -13.32 -0.74 -7.66
N ASP A 226 -12.36 -1.58 -7.28
CA ASP A 226 -10.95 -1.22 -7.14
C ASP A 226 -10.18 -1.53 -8.43
N THR A 227 -10.02 -0.52 -9.29
CA THR A 227 -9.64 -0.69 -10.70
C THR A 227 -8.17 -0.39 -11.02
N GLN A 228 -7.34 -0.10 -10.01
CA GLN A 228 -5.93 0.22 -10.22
C GLN A 228 -5.04 -0.32 -9.09
N GLN A 229 -3.76 -0.52 -9.40
CA GLN A 229 -2.75 -0.84 -8.38
C GLN A 229 -2.57 0.35 -7.44
N LEU A 230 -2.45 0.07 -6.15
CA LEU A 230 -2.08 1.07 -5.15
C LEU A 230 -0.74 1.69 -5.50
N SER A 231 -0.70 3.02 -5.45
CA SER A 231 0.49 3.81 -5.76
C SER A 231 1.72 3.34 -4.98
N LEU A 232 1.54 2.99 -3.70
CA LEU A 232 2.60 2.42 -2.86
C LEU A 232 3.29 1.21 -3.49
N PHE A 233 2.51 0.27 -4.02
CA PHE A 233 3.03 -0.97 -4.59
C PHE A 233 3.63 -0.80 -5.98
N ARG A 234 3.35 0.32 -6.65
CA ARG A 234 4.04 0.75 -7.87
C ARG A 234 5.41 1.35 -7.57
N LEU A 235 5.48 2.14 -6.50
CA LEU A 235 6.70 2.82 -6.05
C LEU A 235 7.66 1.85 -5.35
N CYS A 236 7.13 1.02 -4.45
CA CYS A 236 7.89 0.11 -3.61
C CYS A 236 7.25 -1.30 -3.63
N PRO A 237 7.50 -2.10 -4.69
CA PRO A 237 6.88 -3.42 -4.86
C PRO A 237 7.24 -4.43 -3.76
N GLU A 238 8.36 -4.26 -3.06
CA GLU A 238 8.79 -5.13 -1.95
C GLU A 238 7.78 -5.12 -0.80
N LEU A 239 7.08 -4.00 -0.58
CA LEU A 239 6.07 -3.89 0.49
C LEU A 239 4.82 -4.75 0.24
N LYS A 240 4.70 -5.39 -0.92
CA LYS A 240 3.66 -6.41 -1.18
C LYS A 240 3.91 -7.65 -0.33
N SER A 241 5.17 -8.09 -0.21
CA SER A 241 5.53 -9.29 0.52
C SER A 241 6.12 -8.91 1.87
N ILE A 242 5.45 -9.34 2.94
CA ILE A 242 5.86 -9.04 4.32
C ILE A 242 6.41 -10.29 5.02
N GLY A 243 6.85 -11.28 4.23
CA GLY A 243 7.37 -12.56 4.74
C GLY A 243 6.31 -13.43 5.43
N GLN A 244 5.02 -13.16 5.20
CA GLN A 244 3.88 -13.89 5.77
C GLN A 244 2.79 -14.06 4.71
N ASN A 245 2.04 -15.16 4.79
CA ASN A 245 0.84 -15.36 4.00
C ASN A 245 -0.27 -14.44 4.51
N TYR A 246 -0.92 -13.67 3.63
CA TYR A 246 -2.11 -12.90 4.00
C TYR A 246 -3.17 -12.91 2.93
N TRP A 247 -4.42 -12.91 3.38
CA TRP A 247 -5.57 -13.03 2.52
C TRP A 247 -5.81 -11.79 1.66
N LEU A 248 -6.32 -12.04 0.45
CA LEU A 248 -6.98 -11.05 -0.39
C LEU A 248 -8.45 -11.44 -0.52
N ARG A 249 -9.31 -10.46 -0.84
CA ARG A 249 -10.76 -10.69 -0.86
C ARG A 249 -11.31 -11.43 -2.09
N ASN A 250 -10.48 -11.83 -3.05
CA ASN A 250 -11.00 -12.43 -4.28
C ASN A 250 -11.26 -13.92 -4.12
N VAL A 251 -12.34 -14.40 -4.73
CA VAL A 251 -12.63 -15.83 -4.89
C VAL A 251 -11.75 -16.39 -6.01
N ALA A 252 -11.02 -17.47 -5.74
CA ALA A 252 -10.16 -18.15 -6.70
C ALA A 252 -10.80 -19.43 -7.26
N GLY A 253 -11.80 -19.98 -6.57
CA GLY A 253 -12.53 -21.18 -6.98
C GLY A 253 -13.69 -21.51 -6.06
N SER A 254 -14.26 -22.71 -6.20
CA SER A 254 -15.42 -23.16 -5.41
C SER A 254 -15.14 -23.33 -3.90
N GLN A 255 -13.86 -23.41 -3.54
CA GLN A 255 -13.39 -23.64 -2.17
C GLN A 255 -12.24 -22.72 -1.76
N THR A 256 -11.71 -21.92 -2.68
CA THR A 256 -10.45 -21.20 -2.49
C THR A 256 -10.59 -19.68 -2.66
N TYR A 257 -9.79 -18.94 -1.91
CA TYR A 257 -9.64 -17.49 -1.99
C TYR A 257 -8.19 -17.14 -2.30
N THR A 258 -7.97 -15.95 -2.86
CA THR A 258 -6.63 -15.48 -3.21
C THR A 258 -5.87 -14.98 -2.00
N LEU A 259 -4.54 -15.07 -2.05
CA LEU A 259 -3.64 -14.59 -1.01
C LEU A 259 -2.33 -14.11 -1.61
N ILE A 260 -1.60 -13.32 -0.84
CA ILE A 260 -0.17 -13.10 -1.07
C ILE A 260 0.59 -14.11 -0.24
N SER A 261 1.46 -14.87 -0.90
CA SER A 261 2.28 -15.88 -0.29
C SER A 261 3.48 -15.25 0.41
N GLN A 262 4.01 -15.91 1.44
CA GLN A 262 5.24 -15.55 2.13
C GLN A 262 6.46 -15.52 1.18
N TYR A 263 6.36 -16.18 0.02
CA TYR A 263 7.38 -16.15 -1.03
C TYR A 263 7.21 -14.96 -2.00
N GLY A 264 6.17 -14.13 -1.81
CA GLY A 264 5.91 -12.91 -2.59
C GLY A 264 5.13 -13.11 -3.88
N ASP A 265 4.72 -14.35 -4.19
CA ASP A 265 3.85 -14.67 -5.31
C ASP A 265 2.35 -14.50 -4.98
N ALA A 266 1.55 -14.32 -6.04
CA ALA A 266 0.10 -14.41 -5.94
C ALA A 266 -0.30 -15.89 -5.90
N SER A 267 -1.12 -16.26 -4.93
CA SER A 267 -1.54 -17.64 -4.73
C SER A 267 -3.00 -17.73 -4.32
N SER A 268 -3.47 -18.94 -4.09
CA SER A 268 -4.81 -19.20 -3.56
C SER A 268 -4.80 -20.42 -2.67
N ASP A 269 -5.71 -20.45 -1.70
CA ASP A 269 -5.83 -21.58 -0.79
C ASP A 269 -7.27 -21.72 -0.27
N MET A 270 -7.53 -22.85 0.37
CA MET A 270 -8.79 -23.28 0.94
C MET A 270 -9.35 -22.25 1.90
N ALA A 271 -10.67 -22.05 1.87
CA ALA A 271 -11.37 -21.11 2.72
C ALA A 271 -11.17 -21.38 4.22
N THR A 272 -10.81 -22.62 4.56
CA THR A 272 -10.54 -23.12 5.92
C THR A 272 -9.08 -22.98 6.36
N SER A 273 -8.16 -22.58 5.47
CA SER A 273 -6.78 -22.27 5.86
C SER A 273 -6.74 -21.02 6.75
N THR A 274 -5.76 -20.91 7.63
CA THR A 274 -5.63 -19.75 8.52
C THR A 274 -4.42 -18.92 8.10
N TYR A 275 -4.68 -17.69 7.64
CA TYR A 275 -3.63 -16.75 7.21
C TYR A 275 -3.84 -15.37 7.79
N GLY A 276 -2.83 -14.53 7.60
CA GLY A 276 -2.81 -13.17 8.09
C GLY A 276 -3.90 -12.28 7.49
N ILE A 277 -4.30 -11.29 8.27
CA ILE A 277 -5.24 -10.24 7.90
C ILE A 277 -4.44 -8.94 7.82
N ARG A 278 -4.19 -8.48 6.59
CA ARG A 278 -3.52 -7.21 6.31
C ARG A 278 -4.56 -6.26 5.69
N PRO A 279 -5.26 -5.47 6.52
CA PRO A 279 -6.38 -4.70 6.03
C PRO A 279 -5.93 -3.47 5.25
N VAL A 280 -6.86 -2.93 4.48
CA VAL A 280 -6.82 -1.60 3.88
C VAL A 280 -8.00 -0.79 4.39
N PHE A 281 -7.76 0.47 4.74
CA PHE A 281 -8.79 1.37 5.23
C PHE A 281 -8.42 2.82 4.89
N ALA A 282 -9.41 3.71 4.85
CA ALA A 282 -9.20 5.13 4.58
C ALA A 282 -9.49 5.96 5.83
N VAL A 283 -8.73 7.05 5.99
CA VAL A 283 -8.93 8.04 7.07
C VAL A 283 -9.06 9.44 6.51
N GLY A 284 -9.93 10.25 7.13
CA GLY A 284 -10.23 11.64 6.75
C GLY A 284 -11.43 12.23 7.47
#